data_AF-A0A6B3EDZ2-F1
#
_entry.id   AF-A0A6B3EDZ2-F1
#
_cell.length_a   1.000
_cell.length_b   1.000
_cell.length_c   1.000
_cell.angle_alpha   90.00
_cell.angle_beta   90.00
_cell.angle_gamma   90.00
#
_symmetry.space_group_name_H-M   'P 1'
#
loop_
_entity.id
_entity.type
_entity.pdbx_description
1 polymer ?
#
loop_
_entity_poly.entity_id
_entity_poly.type
_entity_poly.pdbx_seq_one_letter_code
_entity_poly.pdbx_strand_id
1 'polypeptide(L)' 'ISTLLLDKTGTITHGNRRASAFLPVTGVTEAELARAARLSSLADETPEGRSIVALAEEREPGPYEE' A
#
# COMPACT_ATOMS: atom_id res chain seq x y z
N ILE A 1 3.93 39.98 -3.15
CA ILE A 1 4.66 38.70 -2.98
C ILE A 1 3.93 37.91 -1.90
N SER A 2 3.35 36.76 -2.24
CA SER A 2 2.78 35.82 -1.27
C SER A 2 3.68 34.60 -1.19
N THR A 3 4.72 34.69 -0.37
CA THR A 3 5.68 33.60 -0.17
C THR A 3 5.08 32.54 0.75
N LEU A 4 5.08 31.28 0.31
CA LEU A 4 4.75 30.12 1.14
C LEU A 4 6.05 29.49 1.65
N LEU A 5 6.23 29.45 2.98
CA LEU A 5 7.31 28.73 3.65
C LEU A 5 6.75 27.41 4.18
N LEU A 6 7.21 26.29 3.63
CA LEU A 6 6.88 24.95 4.11
C LEU A 6 8.01 24.44 4.99
N ASP A 7 7.76 24.42 6.29
CA ASP A 7 8.64 23.79 7.26
C ASP A 7 8.35 22.28 7.33
N LYS A 8 9.40 21.44 7.28
CA LYS A 8 9.24 19.99 7.53
C LYS A 8 8.84 19.75 8.99
N THR A 9 9.20 20.66 9.90
CA THR A 9 8.89 20.63 11.35
C THR A 9 7.42 20.99 11.61
N GLY A 10 6.50 20.26 10.96
CA GLY A 10 5.06 20.52 10.96
C GLY A 10 4.23 19.59 10.07
N THR A 11 4.86 18.63 9.39
CA THR A 11 4.30 17.48 8.66
C THR A 11 3.60 17.78 7.31
N ILE A 12 4.35 17.64 6.22
CA ILE A 12 3.86 17.57 4.82
C ILE A 12 3.22 16.20 4.50
N THR A 13 3.41 15.20 5.36
CA THR A 13 2.90 13.84 5.16
C THR A 13 1.48 13.70 5.75
N HIS A 14 0.67 12.81 5.18
CA HIS A 14 -0.69 12.57 5.68
C HIS A 14 -0.77 11.90 7.06
N GLY A 15 0.36 11.59 7.70
CA GLY A 15 0.39 10.91 9.01
C GLY A 15 0.00 9.43 9.00
N ASN A 16 -0.32 8.85 7.84
CA ASN A 16 -0.87 7.49 7.74
C ASN A 16 0.17 6.52 7.17
N ARG A 17 0.45 5.42 7.89
CA ARG A 17 1.30 4.34 7.39
C ARG A 17 0.53 3.57 6.31
N ARG A 18 1.17 3.36 5.16
CA ARG A 18 0.59 2.62 4.04
C ARG A 18 1.60 1.58 3.56
N ALA A 19 1.08 0.47 3.06
CA ALA A 19 1.89 -0.51 2.34
C ALA A 19 2.62 0.18 1.17
N SER A 20 3.90 -0.17 0.98
CA SER A 20 4.76 0.46 -0.04
C SER A 20 5.52 -0.55 -0.91
N ALA A 21 5.76 -1.76 -0.39
CA ALA A 21 6.39 -2.84 -1.12
C ALA A 21 6.01 -4.20 -0.52
N PHE A 22 6.00 -5.23 -1.36
CA PHE A 22 6.00 -6.63 -0.93
C PHE A 22 7.45 -7.14 -0.98
N LEU A 23 7.96 -7.63 0.16
CA LEU A 23 9.33 -8.13 0.27
C LEU A 23 9.28 -9.64 0.54
N PRO A 24 9.27 -10.48 -0.52
CA PRO A 24 9.20 -11.92 -0.35
C PRO A 24 10.49 -12.48 0.26
N VAL A 25 10.32 -13.55 1.04
CA VAL A 25 11.44 -14.38 1.50
C VAL A 25 11.92 -15.30 0.37
N THR A 26 13.12 -15.88 0.53
CA THR A 26 13.68 -16.81 -0.46
C THR A 26 12.70 -17.97 -0.73
N GLY A 27 12.44 -18.24 -2.01
CA GLY A 27 11.54 -19.32 -2.43
C GLY A 27 10.07 -18.91 -2.59
N VAL A 28 9.73 -17.63 -2.39
CA VAL A 28 8.40 -17.06 -2.64
C VAL A 28 8.52 -15.96 -3.69
N THR A 29 7.61 -15.90 -4.64
CA THR A 29 7.54 -14.80 -5.60
C THR A 29 6.81 -13.60 -5.01
N GLU A 30 7.10 -12.40 -5.52
CA GLU A 30 6.37 -11.19 -5.11
C GLU A 30 4.86 -11.31 -5.38
N ALA A 31 4.46 -11.94 -6.49
CA ALA A 31 3.06 -12.16 -6.86
C ALA A 31 2.34 -13.10 -5.89
N GLU A 32 2.96 -14.22 -5.49
CA GLU A 32 2.39 -15.13 -4.49
C GLU A 32 2.18 -14.42 -3.14
N LEU A 33 3.17 -13.63 -2.70
CA LEU A 33 3.07 -12.84 -1.49
C LEU A 33 1.96 -11.79 -1.59
N ALA A 34 1.91 -11.03 -2.68
CA ALA A 34 0.92 -9.97 -2.90
C ALA A 34 -0.51 -10.55 -2.90
N ARG A 35 -0.72 -11.70 -3.55
CA ARG A 35 -2.02 -12.38 -3.62
C ARG A 35 -2.47 -12.88 -2.25
N ALA A 36 -1.57 -13.51 -1.49
CA ALA A 36 -1.86 -13.96 -0.13
C ALA A 36 -2.19 -12.78 0.79
N ALA A 37 -1.36 -11.72 0.76
CA ALA A 37 -1.57 -10.52 1.55
C ALA A 37 -2.91 -9.84 1.22
N ARG A 38 -3.26 -9.71 -0.06
CA ARG A 38 -4.56 -9.19 -0.49
C ARG A 38 -5.71 -9.97 0.13
N LEU A 39 -5.73 -11.30 -0.07
CA LEU A 39 -6.80 -12.17 0.43
C LEU A 39 -6.95 -12.07 1.96
N SER A 40 -5.83 -12.04 2.69
CA SER A 40 -5.83 -11.88 4.15
C SER A 40 -6.34 -10.50 4.59
N SER A 41 -6.11 -9.45 3.80
CA SER A 41 -6.51 -8.07 4.12
C SER A 41 -7.89 -7.68 3.58
N LEU A 42 -8.59 -8.53 2.81
CA LEU A 42 -9.90 -8.19 2.24
C LEU A 42 -10.97 -7.82 3.28
N ALA A 43 -10.92 -8.42 4.47
CA ALA A 43 -11.84 -8.12 5.57
C ALA A 43 -11.27 -7.09 6.56
N ASP A 44 -10.04 -6.59 6.33
CA ASP A 44 -9.39 -5.63 7.20
C ASP A 44 -9.76 -4.20 6.80
N GLU A 45 -10.73 -3.64 7.53
CA GLU A 45 -11.23 -2.28 7.31
C GLU A 45 -10.32 -1.20 7.90
N THR A 46 -9.13 -1.52 8.43
CA THR A 46 -8.18 -0.49 8.87
C THR A 46 -7.58 0.25 7.67
N PRO A 47 -7.09 1.50 7.84
CA PRO A 47 -6.33 2.19 6.79
C PRO A 47 -5.14 1.37 6.27
N GLU A 48 -4.46 0.65 7.15
CA GLU A 48 -3.35 -0.24 6.84
C GLU A 48 -3.80 -1.42 5.99
N GLY A 49 -4.86 -2.13 6.39
CA GLY A 49 -5.43 -3.25 5.64
C GLY A 49 -5.85 -2.85 4.22
N ARG A 50 -6.60 -1.75 4.08
CA ARG A 50 -6.97 -1.20 2.77
C ARG A 50 -5.76 -0.82 1.92
N SER A 51 -4.69 -0.33 2.53
CA SER A 51 -3.48 0.04 1.78
C SER A 51 -2.74 -1.17 1.22
N ILE A 52 -2.82 -2.34 1.88
CA ILE A 52 -2.25 -3.60 1.37
C ILE A 52 -3.03 -4.08 0.15
N VAL A 53 -4.38 -4.04 0.20
CA VAL A 53 -5.25 -4.41 -0.93
C VAL A 53 -4.98 -3.52 -2.14
N ALA A 54 -4.94 -2.20 -1.93
CA ALA A 54 -4.65 -1.24 -2.99
C ALA A 54 -3.28 -1.47 -3.64
N LEU A 55 -2.23 -1.71 -2.83
CA LEU A 55 -0.90 -2.01 -3.37
C LEU A 55 -0.87 -3.33 -4.15
N ALA A 56 -1.62 -4.35 -3.71
CA ALA A 56 -1.70 -5.62 -4.43
C ALA A 56 -2.37 -5.46 -5.81
N GLU A 57 -3.44 -4.66 -5.89
CA GLU A 57 -4.16 -4.38 -7.15
C GLU A 57 -3.31 -3.56 -8.13
N GLU A 58 -2.47 -2.64 -7.66
CA GLU A 58 -1.49 -1.93 -8.50
C GLU A 58 -0.43 -2.85 -9.12
N ARG A 59 -0.09 -3.96 -8.44
CA ARG A 59 0.99 -4.89 -8.86
C ARG A 59 0.48 -6.04 -9.71
N GLU A 60 -0.77 -6.45 -9.50
CA GLU A 60 -1.45 -7.48 -10.26
C GLU A 60 -2.96 -7.13 -10.30
N PRO A 61 -3.49 -6.66 -11.45
CA PRO A 61 -4.92 -6.50 -11.62
C PRO A 61 -5.61 -7.85 -11.42
N GLY A 62 -6.73 -7.86 -10.70
CA GLY A 62 -7.47 -9.11 -10.47
C GLY A 62 -7.92 -9.73 -11.81
N PRO A 63 -8.10 -11.06 -11.89
CA PRO A 63 -8.54 -11.73 -13.12
C PRO A 63 -10.00 -11.38 -13.53
N TYR A 64 -10.62 -10.42 -12.84
CA TYR A 64 -12.00 -9.96 -13.04
C TYR A 64 -12.09 -8.45 -13.31
N GLU A 65 -10.96 -7.76 -13.48
CA GLU A 65 -10.93 -6.34 -13.83
C GLU A 65 -10.57 -6.16 -15.32
N GLU A 66 -11.56 -6.44 -16.19
CA GLU A 66 -11.69 -5.91 -17.57
C GLU A 66 -13.11 -5.36 -17.77
#